data_AF-A0A0B1SXW9-F1
#
_entry.id   AF-A0A0B1SXW9-F1
#
_cell.length_a   1.000
_cell.length_b   1.000
_cell.length_c   1.000
_cell.angle_alpha   90.00
_cell.angle_beta   90.00
_cell.angle_gamma   90.00
#
_symmetry.space_group_name_H-M   'P 1'
#
loop_
_entity.id
_entity.type
_entity.pdbx_description
1 polymer ?
#
loop_
_entity_poly.entity_id
_entity_poly.type
_entity_poly.pdbx_seq_one_letter_code
_entity_poly.pdbx_strand_id
1 'polypeptide(L)'
;MELPGIAENKFSVSGDVNRYEFDEDYYEQPRIFYKKVLNKEERARLEQNIFDSIKDCYDHIQDRALKNFGQVDPEFGNRLRKMIDNYKAQKASLKL
;
A
#
# COMPACT_ATOMS: atom_id res chain seq x y z
N MET A 1 -5.93 43.04 21.45
CA MET A 1 -6.75 42.62 22.61
C MET A 1 -6.87 41.11 22.51
N GLU A 2 -6.29 40.37 23.45
CA GLU A 2 -6.40 38.90 23.50
C GLU A 2 -7.87 38.52 23.79
N LEU A 3 -8.43 37.54 23.06
CA LEU A 3 -9.80 37.06 23.24
C LEU A 3 -9.77 35.73 24.01
N PRO A 4 -10.02 35.72 25.33
CA PRO A 4 -9.79 34.56 26.21
C PRO A 4 -10.69 33.35 25.90
N GLY A 5 -11.75 33.51 25.10
CA GLY A 5 -12.62 32.41 24.66
C GLY A 5 -12.09 31.59 23.47
N ILE A 6 -10.94 31.98 22.89
CA ILE A 6 -10.32 31.33 21.73
C ILE A 6 -8.97 30.68 22.15
N ALA A 7 -8.73 30.53 23.45
CA ALA A 7 -7.51 29.90 23.94
C ALA A 7 -7.44 28.42 23.53
N GLU A 8 -6.27 27.98 23.06
CA GLU A 8 -6.03 26.59 22.67
C GLU A 8 -6.13 25.63 23.87
N ASN A 9 -6.49 24.38 23.59
CA ASN A 9 -6.54 23.33 24.60
C ASN A 9 -5.15 23.07 25.18
N LYS A 10 -5.05 23.05 26.51
CA LYS A 10 -3.81 22.70 27.22
C LYS A 10 -3.59 21.18 27.17
N PHE A 11 -2.39 20.77 26.80
CA PHE A 11 -1.93 19.38 26.86
C PHE A 11 -0.52 19.31 27.45
N SER A 12 -0.18 18.16 28.02
CA SER A 12 1.14 17.88 28.56
C SER A 12 1.96 17.06 27.57
N VAL A 13 3.25 17.36 27.47
CA VAL A 13 4.20 16.62 26.63
C VAL A 13 5.31 16.02 27.49
N SER A 14 5.84 14.88 27.06
CA SER A 14 6.95 14.18 27.68
C SER A 14 7.89 13.64 26.61
N GLY A 15 9.15 13.39 27.00
CA GLY A 15 10.23 12.96 26.10
C GLY A 15 11.23 14.07 25.78
N ASP A 16 12.39 13.67 25.27
CA ASP A 16 13.45 14.60 24.86
C ASP A 16 13.17 15.19 23.48
N VAL A 17 13.80 16.32 23.15
CA VAL A 17 13.76 16.86 21.78
C VAL A 17 14.77 16.09 20.94
N ASN A 18 14.31 15.09 20.19
CA ASN A 18 15.16 14.22 19.37
C ASN A 18 14.45 13.76 18.07
N ARG A 19 15.16 13.06 17.19
CA ARG A 19 14.59 12.38 16.03
C ARG A 19 14.06 11.02 16.46
N TYR A 20 12.74 10.92 16.56
CA TYR A 20 12.07 9.67 16.88
C TYR A 20 11.76 8.89 15.60
N GLU A 21 12.14 7.61 15.58
CA GLU A 21 11.68 6.67 14.56
C GLU A 21 10.29 6.12 14.93
N PHE A 22 9.57 5.68 13.90
CA PHE A 22 8.23 5.14 14.04
C PHE A 22 8.26 3.63 13.85
N ASP A 23 7.91 2.90 14.90
CA ASP A 23 7.85 1.43 14.90
C ASP A 23 6.38 1.00 14.95
N GLU A 24 5.70 1.04 13.81
CA GLU A 24 4.30 0.61 13.67
C GLU A 24 4.10 -0.41 12.55
N ASP A 25 2.98 -1.13 12.67
CA ASP A 25 2.48 -2.05 11.65
C ASP A 25 1.92 -1.28 10.45
N TYR A 26 2.72 -1.21 9.38
CA TYR A 26 2.33 -0.62 8.10
C TYR A 26 1.22 -1.39 7.34
N TYR A 27 0.82 -2.58 7.79
CA TYR A 27 0.01 -3.52 7.02
C TYR A 27 -1.35 -3.84 7.63
N GLU A 28 -1.58 -3.57 8.91
CA GLU A 28 -2.86 -3.87 9.58
C GLU A 28 -4.04 -3.10 8.96
N GLN A 29 -3.95 -1.77 8.88
CA GLN A 29 -5.05 -0.95 8.34
C GLN A 29 -5.31 -1.24 6.85
N PRO A 30 -4.29 -1.35 5.97
CA PRO A 30 -4.52 -1.79 4.60
C PRO A 30 -5.17 -3.18 4.50
N ARG A 31 -4.84 -4.11 5.40
CA ARG A 31 -5.45 -5.45 5.43
C ARG A 31 -6.93 -5.36 5.79
N ILE A 32 -7.28 -4.55 6.78
CA ILE A 32 -8.67 -4.30 7.18
C ILE A 32 -9.44 -3.72 6.00
N PHE A 33 -8.90 -2.69 5.35
CA PHE A 33 -9.51 -2.10 4.16
C PHE A 33 -9.75 -3.15 3.07
N TYR A 34 -8.71 -3.89 2.69
CA TYR A 34 -8.78 -4.88 1.63
C TYR A 34 -9.77 -6.03 1.92
N LYS A 35 -9.82 -6.52 3.17
CA LYS A 35 -10.64 -7.70 3.52
C LYS A 35 -12.06 -7.37 3.95
N LYS A 36 -12.21 -6.29 4.72
CA LYS A 36 -13.46 -6.00 5.45
C LYS A 36 -14.27 -4.87 4.82
N VAL A 37 -13.63 -3.98 4.05
CA VAL A 37 -14.31 -2.85 3.40
C VAL A 37 -14.61 -3.17 1.94
N LEU A 38 -13.64 -3.70 1.20
CA LEU A 38 -13.81 -3.97 -0.23
C LEU A 38 -14.54 -5.28 -0.52
N ASN A 39 -15.55 -5.19 -1.39
CA ASN A 39 -16.16 -6.37 -1.99
C ASN A 39 -15.25 -6.99 -3.07
N LYS A 40 -15.69 -8.09 -3.67
CA LYS A 40 -14.88 -8.84 -4.65
C LYS A 40 -14.59 -8.05 -5.92
N GLU A 41 -15.56 -7.29 -6.42
CA GLU A 41 -15.42 -6.51 -7.65
C GLU A 41 -14.53 -5.28 -7.42
N GLU A 42 -14.66 -4.64 -6.27
CA GLU A 42 -13.81 -3.53 -5.86
C GLU A 42 -12.36 -3.96 -5.71
N ARG A 43 -12.11 -5.14 -5.12
CA ARG A 43 -10.76 -5.73 -5.06
C ARG A 43 -10.19 -5.98 -6.45
N ALA A 44 -10.98 -6.57 -7.35
CA ALA A 44 -10.53 -6.80 -8.72
C ALA A 44 -10.16 -5.48 -9.44
N ARG A 45 -10.95 -4.41 -9.25
CA ARG A 45 -10.62 -3.08 -9.80
C ARG A 45 -9.36 -2.49 -9.19
N LEU A 46 -9.18 -2.61 -7.87
CA LEU A 46 -7.97 -2.17 -7.19
C LEU A 46 -6.73 -2.90 -7.71
N GLU A 47 -6.80 -4.23 -7.81
CA GLU A 47 -5.75 -5.09 -8.36
C GLU A 47 -5.38 -4.69 -9.78
N GLN A 48 -6.39 -4.47 -10.64
CA GLN A 48 -6.20 -4.03 -12.02
C GLN A 48 -5.51 -2.67 -12.11
N ASN A 49 -5.96 -1.69 -11.33
CA ASN A 49 -5.37 -0.35 -11.32
C ASN A 49 -3.90 -0.37 -10.89
N ILE A 50 -3.56 -1.19 -9.88
CA ILE A 50 -2.18 -1.34 -9.41
C ILE A 50 -1.34 -2.02 -10.49
N PHE A 51 -1.82 -3.12 -11.05
CA PHE A 51 -1.15 -3.84 -12.13
C PHE A 51 -0.84 -2.90 -13.31
N ASP A 52 -1.84 -2.16 -13.81
CA ASP A 52 -1.66 -1.25 -14.95
C ASP A 52 -0.60 -0.17 -14.68
N SER A 53 -0.50 0.27 -13.43
CA SER A 53 0.50 1.25 -12.99
C SER A 53 1.91 0.68 -12.93
N ILE A 54 2.09 -0.60 -12.58
CA ILE A 54 3.42 -1.18 -12.29
C ILE A 54 3.92 -2.17 -13.36
N LYS A 55 3.09 -2.64 -14.28
CA LYS A 55 3.41 -3.72 -15.23
C LYS A 55 4.63 -3.44 -16.12
N ASP A 56 4.94 -2.17 -16.36
CA ASP A 56 6.09 -1.72 -17.18
C ASP A 56 7.27 -1.18 -16.36
N CYS A 57 7.19 -1.20 -15.03
CA CYS A 57 8.31 -0.84 -14.16
C CYS A 57 9.44 -1.88 -14.20
N TYR A 58 10.64 -1.50 -13.74
CA TYR A 58 11.74 -2.43 -13.54
C TYR A 58 11.39 -3.56 -12.56
N ASP A 59 11.93 -4.76 -12.81
CA ASP A 59 11.62 -5.97 -12.04
C ASP A 59 11.79 -5.79 -10.53
N HIS A 60 12.89 -5.17 -10.09
CA HIS A 60 13.14 -4.96 -8.66
C HIS A 60 12.12 -4.02 -7.99
N ILE A 61 11.50 -3.10 -8.74
CA ILE A 61 10.43 -2.23 -8.26
C ILE A 61 9.14 -3.05 -8.12
N GLN A 62 8.83 -3.87 -9.12
CA GLN A 62 7.68 -4.78 -9.09
C GLN A 62 7.78 -5.75 -7.91
N ASP A 63 8.92 -6.40 -7.72
CA ASP A 63 9.12 -7.36 -6.63
C ASP A 63 8.97 -6.73 -5.26
N ARG A 64 9.49 -5.51 -5.08
CA ARG A 64 9.33 -4.75 -3.82
C ARG A 64 7.86 -4.42 -3.57
N ALA A 65 7.13 -3.96 -4.58
CA ALA A 65 5.71 -3.66 -4.46
C ALA A 65 4.89 -4.92 -4.12
N LEU A 66 5.13 -6.01 -4.85
CA LEU A 66 4.48 -7.30 -4.61
C LEU A 66 4.75 -7.84 -3.21
N LYS A 67 5.97 -7.68 -2.70
CA LYS A 67 6.31 -8.06 -1.32
C LYS A 67 5.46 -7.30 -0.32
N ASN A 68 5.33 -5.97 -0.47
CA ASN A 68 4.53 -5.14 0.42
C ASN A 68 3.04 -5.50 0.35
N PHE A 69 2.49 -5.70 -0.84
CA PHE A 69 1.09 -6.14 -0.98
C PHE A 69 0.86 -7.55 -0.42
N GLY A 70 1.86 -8.44 -0.50
CA GLY A 70 1.82 -9.74 0.16
C GLY A 70 1.83 -9.66 1.69
N GLN A 71 2.50 -8.66 2.28
CA GLN A 71 2.42 -8.38 3.72
C GLN A 71 1.01 -7.91 4.10
N VAL A 72 0.35 -7.09 3.26
CA VAL A 72 -1.06 -6.70 3.45
C VAL A 72 -2.00 -7.89 3.38
N ASP A 73 -1.86 -8.75 2.37
CA ASP A 73 -2.57 -10.02 2.27
C ASP A 73 -1.91 -10.98 1.25
N PRO A 74 -1.72 -12.28 1.59
CA PRO A 74 -1.12 -13.23 0.66
C PRO A 74 -1.89 -13.41 -0.65
N GLU A 75 -3.23 -13.39 -0.64
CA GLU A 75 -4.02 -13.51 -1.88
C GLU A 75 -3.82 -12.27 -2.75
N PHE A 76 -3.80 -11.09 -2.14
CA PHE A 76 -3.59 -9.83 -2.84
C PHE A 76 -2.25 -9.80 -3.59
N GLY A 77 -1.15 -10.10 -2.88
CA GLY A 77 0.18 -10.17 -3.51
C GLY A 77 0.28 -11.24 -4.60
N ASN A 78 -0.31 -12.41 -4.37
CA ASN A 78 -0.28 -13.51 -5.35
C ASN A 78 -1.06 -13.21 -6.63
N ARG A 79 -2.20 -12.50 -6.53
CA ARG A 79 -2.97 -12.07 -7.71
C ARG A 79 -2.19 -11.11 -8.58
N LEU A 80 -1.61 -10.07 -7.97
CA LEU A 80 -0.77 -9.11 -8.70
C LEU A 80 0.44 -9.78 -9.35
N ARG A 81 1.09 -10.72 -8.65
CA ARG A 81 2.22 -11.49 -9.19
C ARG A 81 1.81 -12.26 -10.44
N LYS A 82 0.69 -13.00 -10.38
CA LYS A 82 0.15 -13.73 -11.55
C LYS A 82 -0.14 -12.80 -12.74
N MET A 83 -0.72 -11.62 -12.50
CA MET A 83 -1.00 -10.66 -13.56
C MET A 83 0.29 -10.17 -14.25
N ILE A 84 1.32 -9.86 -13.46
CA ILE A 84 2.63 -9.43 -13.96
C ILE A 84 3.32 -10.56 -14.75
N ASP A 85 3.34 -11.77 -14.21
CA ASP A 85 3.98 -12.92 -14.86
C ASP A 85 3.32 -13.24 -16.21
N ASN A 86 1.97 -13.21 -16.26
CA ASN A 86 1.22 -13.38 -17.50
C ASN A 86 1.53 -12.28 -18.52
N TYR A 87 1.58 -11.01 -18.08
CA TYR A 87 1.92 -9.89 -18.93
C TYR A 87 3.33 -10.02 -19.52
N LYS A 88 4.31 -10.40 -18.69
CA LYS A 88 5.69 -10.62 -19.14
C LYS A 88 5.79 -11.76 -20.15
N ALA A 89 5.10 -12.87 -19.91
CA ALA A 89 5.06 -14.00 -20.84
C ALA A 89 4.48 -13.58 -22.21
N GLN A 90 3.36 -12.85 -22.22
CA GLN A 90 2.75 -12.31 -23.44
C GLN A 90 3.67 -11.32 -24.17
N LYS A 91 4.32 -10.42 -23.43
CA LYS A 91 5.26 -9.44 -24.00
C LYS A 91 6.50 -10.11 -24.58
N ALA A 92 6.95 -11.22 -24.00
CA ALA A 92 8.05 -12.02 -24.54
C ALA A 92 7.65 -12.74 -25.82
N SER A 93 6.46 -13.33 -25.88
CA SER A 93 5.97 -14.02 -27.09
C SER A 93 5.72 -13.09 -28.28
N LEU A 94 5.38 -11.82 -28.02
CA LEU A 94 5.18 -10.79 -29.05
C LEU A 94 6.49 -10.18 -29.61
N LYS A 95 7.62 -10.43 -28.95
CA LYS A 95 8.94 -9.94 -29.36
C LYS A 95 9.73 -10.94 -30.21
N LEU A 96 9.19 -12.14 -30.41
CA LEU A 96 9.63 -13.12 -31.41
C LEU A 96 8.97 -12.82 -32.75
#